data_AF-A0A165ULY0-F1
#
_entry.id   AF-A0A165ULY0-F1
#
_cell.length_a   1.000
_cell.length_b   1.000
_cell.length_c   1.000
_cell.angle_alpha   90.00
_cell.angle_beta   90.00
_cell.angle_gamma   90.00
#
_symmetry.space_group_name_H-M   'P 1'
#
loop_
_entity.id
_entity.type
_entity.pdbx_description
1 polymer ?
#
loop_
_entity_poly.entity_id
_entity_poly.type
_entity_poly.pdbx_seq_one_letter_code
_entity_poly.pdbx_strand_id
1 'polypeptide(L)'
;NLDDIYGVPSCLISRSNPTIHIANFSKEPITISAGQELGKGFDPRSSLNSLEDFNPMQLKAMEAHALFLHNYAKFQMPNTTKENAPVITKTVTSNAPHLVMKYSKLDAPEDPLAEDPIEGGPKSSETPPDDTQSSEFLDQLNVNPELSEKQKNTLNSVLVQRVEAFGLDGRLGSYPGKVEITTLPDAKPVSLPPFPSSPAKREAI
;
A
#
# COMPACT_ATOMS: atom_id res chain seq x y z
N ASN A 1 -16.45 -15.03 10.56
CA ASN A 1 -15.20 -15.00 9.78
C ASN A 1 -14.37 -13.83 10.25
N LEU A 2 -13.16 -14.09 10.75
CA LEU A 2 -12.20 -13.03 11.10
C LEU A 2 -11.50 -12.47 9.85
N ASP A 3 -11.63 -13.12 8.70
CA ASP A 3 -10.92 -12.79 7.46
C ASP A 3 -11.77 -12.03 6.40
N ASP A 4 -13.11 -12.00 6.56
CA ASP A 4 -14.01 -11.21 5.71
C ASP A 4 -14.18 -9.79 6.24
N ILE A 5 -13.08 -9.04 6.25
CA ILE A 5 -13.07 -7.67 6.75
C ILE A 5 -13.47 -6.74 5.60
N TYR A 6 -14.68 -6.22 5.64
CA TYR A 6 -15.10 -5.07 4.84
C TYR A 6 -15.73 -4.02 5.73
N GLY A 7 -15.61 -2.77 5.33
CA GLY A 7 -16.13 -1.64 6.08
C GLY A 7 -16.87 -0.66 5.18
N VAL A 8 -17.93 -0.09 5.73
CA VAL A 8 -18.62 1.04 5.13
C VAL A 8 -17.99 2.32 5.69
N PRO A 9 -17.33 3.16 4.87
CA PRO A 9 -16.86 4.46 5.32
C PRO A 9 -18.05 5.38 5.61
N SER A 10 -17.82 6.42 6.42
CA SER A 10 -18.82 7.47 6.68
C SER A 10 -19.25 8.11 5.36
N CYS A 11 -20.50 7.85 4.95
CA CYS A 11 -21.06 8.35 3.70
C CYS A 11 -22.47 8.91 3.92
N LEU A 12 -22.79 9.97 3.18
CA LEU A 12 -24.13 10.57 3.17
C LEU A 12 -24.97 9.92 2.08
N ILE A 13 -26.05 9.27 2.48
CA ILE A 13 -27.00 8.63 1.56
C ILE A 13 -28.20 9.55 1.42
N SER A 14 -28.64 9.79 0.18
CA SER A 14 -29.80 10.63 -0.12
C SER A 14 -30.73 9.94 -1.11
N ARG A 15 -31.98 10.39 -1.18
CA ARG A 15 -32.94 9.82 -2.14
C ARG A 15 -32.50 10.00 -3.59
N SER A 16 -31.78 11.08 -3.91
CA SER A 16 -31.22 11.34 -5.24
C SER A 16 -29.95 10.54 -5.52
N ASN A 17 -29.26 10.04 -4.49
CA ASN A 17 -28.08 9.20 -4.64
C ASN A 17 -28.09 8.08 -3.58
N PRO A 18 -28.84 6.98 -3.80
CA PRO A 18 -29.00 5.90 -2.83
C PRO A 18 -27.86 4.87 -2.93
N THR A 19 -26.63 5.33 -3.14
CA THR A 19 -25.45 4.47 -3.27
C THR A 19 -24.64 4.48 -1.99
N ILE A 20 -24.14 3.31 -1.59
CA ILE A 20 -23.22 3.17 -0.47
C ILE A 20 -21.88 2.63 -0.98
N HIS A 21 -20.79 3.22 -0.50
CA HIS A 21 -19.45 2.71 -0.81
C HIS A 21 -19.08 1.63 0.20
N ILE A 22 -18.38 0.60 -0.26
CA ILE A 22 -17.93 -0.51 0.57
C ILE A 22 -16.46 -0.73 0.26
N ALA A 23 -15.63 -0.65 1.30
CA ALA A 23 -14.22 -0.97 1.21
C ALA A 23 -14.03 -2.44 1.56
N ASN A 24 -13.59 -3.23 0.59
CA ASN A 24 -13.16 -4.60 0.83
C ASN A 24 -11.70 -4.58 1.31
N PHE A 25 -11.46 -5.01 2.56
CA PHE A 25 -10.12 -5.16 3.13
C PHE A 25 -9.64 -6.62 3.13
N SER A 26 -10.46 -7.56 2.65
CA SER A 26 -10.08 -8.94 2.44
C SER A 26 -9.17 -9.10 1.22
N LYS A 27 -8.39 -10.19 1.21
CA LYS A 27 -7.62 -10.64 0.06
C LYS A 27 -8.51 -11.31 -1.00
N GLU A 28 -9.74 -11.65 -0.65
CA GLU A 28 -10.69 -12.37 -1.48
C GLU A 28 -11.90 -11.48 -1.86
N PRO A 29 -12.57 -11.76 -3.00
CA PRO A 29 -13.79 -11.06 -3.37
C PRO A 29 -14.94 -11.43 -2.42
N ILE A 30 -15.53 -10.42 -1.77
CA ILE A 30 -16.62 -10.61 -0.83
C ILE A 30 -17.97 -10.53 -1.56
N THR A 31 -18.83 -11.50 -1.29
CA THR A 31 -20.21 -11.53 -1.81
C THR A 31 -21.17 -10.97 -0.75
N ILE A 32 -21.89 -9.91 -1.10
CA ILE A 32 -22.91 -9.31 -0.24
C ILE A 32 -24.29 -9.81 -0.70
N SER A 33 -25.02 -10.44 0.21
CA SER A 33 -26.35 -10.97 -0.07
C SER A 33 -27.44 -9.93 0.12
N ALA A 34 -28.54 -10.05 -0.64
CA ALA A 34 -29.70 -9.20 -0.43
C ALA A 34 -30.26 -9.39 1.00
N GLY A 35 -30.52 -8.29 1.70
CA GLY A 35 -30.98 -8.30 3.09
C GLY A 35 -29.86 -8.34 4.14
N GLN A 36 -28.60 -8.41 3.73
CA GLN A 36 -27.46 -8.33 4.64
C GLN A 36 -27.28 -6.92 5.19
N GLU A 37 -27.18 -6.78 6.51
CA GLU A 37 -26.87 -5.52 7.17
C GLU A 37 -25.40 -5.16 6.97
N LEU A 38 -25.13 -4.00 6.39
CA LEU A 38 -23.77 -3.52 6.09
C LEU A 38 -23.23 -2.51 7.11
N GLY A 39 -24.12 -1.94 7.92
CA GLY A 39 -23.78 -0.91 8.89
C GLY A 39 -25.01 -0.19 9.42
N LYS A 40 -24.77 0.73 10.35
CA LYS A 40 -25.81 1.53 11.00
C LYS A 40 -25.79 2.95 10.45
N GLY A 41 -26.93 3.42 9.96
CA GLY A 41 -27.12 4.81 9.58
C GLY A 41 -27.48 5.67 10.80
N PHE A 42 -27.05 6.93 10.78
CA PHE A 42 -27.43 7.95 11.75
C PHE A 42 -28.02 9.14 11.01
N ASP A 43 -28.96 9.85 11.65
CA ASP A 43 -29.43 11.13 11.10
C ASP A 43 -28.28 12.15 11.22
N PRO A 44 -27.77 12.69 10.08
CA PRO A 44 -26.66 13.64 10.12
C PRO A 44 -27.02 14.91 10.88
N ARG A 45 -28.31 15.28 10.98
CA ARG A 45 -28.75 16.49 11.69
C ARG A 45 -28.66 16.37 13.21
N SER A 46 -28.69 15.14 13.73
CA SER A 46 -28.57 14.89 15.16
C SER A 46 -27.18 14.41 15.57
N SER A 47 -26.36 13.96 14.62
CA SER A 47 -25.07 13.31 14.89
C SER A 47 -23.85 14.13 14.49
N LEU A 48 -24.01 15.15 13.63
CA LEU A 48 -22.94 16.08 13.28
C LEU A 48 -23.10 17.39 14.03
N ASN A 49 -21.98 18.03 14.35
CA ASN A 49 -21.98 19.34 15.00
C ASN A 49 -22.57 20.42 14.08
N SER A 50 -23.44 21.24 14.65
CA SER A 50 -23.95 22.46 14.02
C SER A 50 -23.03 23.64 14.32
N LEU A 51 -23.05 24.67 13.47
CA LEU A 51 -22.33 25.93 13.73
C LEU A 51 -22.79 26.62 15.03
N GLU A 52 -24.03 26.34 15.44
CA GLU A 52 -24.65 26.83 16.66
C GLU A 52 -24.02 26.24 17.94
N ASP A 53 -23.32 25.10 17.82
CA ASP A 53 -22.68 24.42 18.95
C ASP A 53 -21.37 25.09 19.39
N PHE A 54 -20.86 26.07 18.63
CA PHE A 54 -19.54 26.65 18.82
C PHE A 54 -19.60 28.10 19.29
N ASN A 55 -18.70 28.45 20.21
CA ASN A 55 -18.49 29.84 20.63
C ASN A 55 -17.90 30.67 19.47
N PRO A 56 -18.23 31.97 19.33
CA PRO A 56 -17.61 32.86 18.34
C PRO A 56 -16.07 32.81 18.31
N MET A 57 -15.40 32.60 19.45
CA MET A 57 -13.94 32.44 19.48
C MET A 57 -13.48 31.13 18.82
N GLN A 58 -14.21 30.04 19.01
CA GLN A 58 -13.91 28.74 18.39
C GLN A 58 -14.19 28.79 16.89
N LEU A 59 -15.30 29.40 16.48
CA LEU A 59 -15.63 29.61 15.06
C LEU A 59 -14.50 30.36 14.34
N LYS A 60 -13.99 31.44 14.95
CA LYS A 60 -12.87 32.21 14.40
C LYS A 60 -11.57 31.40 14.29
N ALA A 61 -11.30 30.53 15.27
CA ALA A 61 -10.14 29.65 15.24
C ALA A 61 -10.27 28.56 14.15
N MET A 62 -11.45 27.97 14.01
CA MET A 62 -11.76 26.98 12.96
C MET A 62 -11.63 27.60 11.57
N GLU A 63 -12.14 28.82 11.39
CA GLU A 63 -12.04 29.55 10.12
C GLU A 63 -10.58 29.88 9.78
N ALA A 64 -9.79 30.37 10.76
CA ALA A 64 -8.37 30.62 10.57
C ALA A 64 -7.60 29.34 10.18
N HIS A 65 -7.92 28.21 10.81
CA HIS A 65 -7.33 26.92 10.49
C HIS A 65 -7.75 26.42 9.10
N ALA A 66 -9.02 26.57 8.72
CA ALA A 66 -9.51 26.23 7.39
C ALA A 66 -8.82 27.07 6.30
N LEU A 67 -8.63 28.37 6.54
CA LEU A 67 -7.89 29.26 5.64
C LEU A 67 -6.42 28.87 5.53
N PHE A 68 -5.78 28.48 6.64
CA PHE A 68 -4.41 27.97 6.62
C PHE A 68 -4.30 26.72 5.74
N LEU A 69 -5.17 25.73 5.94
CA LEU A 69 -5.19 24.50 5.13
C LEU A 69 -5.47 24.80 3.65
N HIS A 70 -6.41 25.70 3.38
CA HIS A 70 -6.74 26.13 2.02
C HIS A 70 -5.52 26.75 1.33
N ASN A 71 -4.83 27.67 2.01
CA ASN A 71 -3.62 28.29 1.49
C ASN A 71 -2.47 27.29 1.35
N TYR A 72 -2.28 26.42 2.33
CA TYR A 72 -1.26 25.37 2.29
C TYR A 72 -1.46 24.43 1.10
N ALA A 73 -2.70 23.97 0.86
CA ALA A 73 -3.03 23.17 -0.32
C ALA A 73 -2.82 23.96 -1.63
N LYS A 74 -3.17 25.26 -1.64
CA LYS A 74 -2.93 26.15 -2.77
C LYS A 74 -1.44 26.36 -3.07
N PHE A 75 -0.59 26.42 -2.05
CA PHE A 75 0.87 26.55 -2.22
C PHE A 75 1.55 25.24 -2.63
N GLN A 76 1.02 24.09 -2.21
CA GLN A 76 1.49 22.77 -2.66
C GLN A 76 1.09 22.46 -4.11
N MET A 77 0.09 23.16 -4.65
CA MET A 77 -0.38 23.02 -6.04
C MET A 77 0.26 24.12 -6.91
N PRO A 78 1.25 23.84 -7.77
CA PRO A 78 1.79 24.86 -8.67
C PRO A 78 0.67 25.42 -9.56
N ASN A 79 0.59 26.76 -9.63
CA ASN A 79 -0.45 27.53 -10.32
C ASN A 79 -0.84 26.96 -11.69
N THR A 80 -1.91 26.17 -11.75
CA THR A 80 -2.72 26.03 -12.97
C THR A 80 -3.74 27.15 -12.97
N THR A 81 -3.32 28.29 -13.49
CA THR A 81 -4.19 29.44 -13.77
C THR A 81 -5.26 29.02 -14.77
N LYS A 82 -6.49 28.78 -14.31
CA LYS A 82 -7.73 29.07 -15.04
C LYS A 82 -8.81 29.47 -14.04
N GLU A 83 -8.92 30.78 -13.85
CA GLU A 83 -10.12 31.40 -13.30
C GLU A 83 -11.31 31.07 -14.21
N ASN A 84 -12.45 30.73 -13.60
CA ASN A 84 -13.76 30.45 -14.21
C ASN A 84 -14.00 29.01 -14.73
N ALA A 85 -14.24 28.07 -13.81
CA ALA A 85 -15.09 26.91 -14.07
C ALA A 85 -15.83 26.47 -12.78
N PRO A 86 -17.11 26.06 -12.84
CA PRO A 86 -17.87 25.68 -11.66
C PRO A 86 -17.25 24.44 -11.01
N VAL A 87 -17.17 24.47 -9.68
CA VAL A 87 -16.66 23.38 -8.84
C VAL A 87 -17.53 22.15 -9.02
N ILE A 88 -17.12 21.26 -9.93
CA ILE A 88 -17.58 19.88 -9.96
C ILE A 88 -16.55 19.10 -9.15
N THR A 89 -16.97 18.59 -8.00
CA THR A 89 -16.27 17.59 -7.19
C THR A 89 -16.00 16.35 -8.05
N LYS A 90 -14.87 16.34 -8.74
CA LYS A 90 -14.33 15.15 -9.38
C LYS A 90 -13.30 14.55 -8.44
N THR A 91 -13.59 13.32 -8.04
CA THR A 91 -12.67 12.38 -7.39
C THR A 91 -11.26 12.53 -7.95
N VAL A 92 -10.29 12.72 -7.07
CA VAL A 92 -8.86 12.79 -7.43
C VAL A 92 -8.43 11.41 -7.90
N THR A 93 -8.47 11.19 -9.21
CA THR A 93 -7.61 10.20 -9.85
C THR A 93 -6.22 10.80 -9.93
N SER A 94 -5.23 10.17 -9.29
CA SER A 94 -3.82 10.51 -9.40
C SER A 94 -3.31 10.19 -10.81
N ASN A 95 -3.64 11.05 -11.78
CA ASN A 95 -2.86 11.17 -12.99
C ASN A 95 -1.86 12.28 -12.73
N ALA A 96 -0.57 11.92 -12.60
CA ALA A 96 0.53 12.87 -12.55
C ALA A 96 1.23 12.90 -13.94
N PRO A 97 0.66 13.57 -14.96
CA PRO A 97 1.34 13.73 -16.25
C PRO A 97 2.39 14.86 -16.23
N HIS A 98 2.60 15.57 -15.10
CA HIS A 98 3.45 16.75 -15.07
C HIS A 98 4.38 16.86 -13.84
N LEU A 99 5.03 15.75 -13.48
CA LEU A 99 6.26 15.80 -12.66
C LEU A 99 7.53 15.59 -13.50
N VAL A 100 7.41 15.65 -14.83
CA VAL A 100 8.56 15.80 -15.74
C VAL A 100 8.88 17.29 -15.89
N MET A 101 9.32 17.94 -14.82
CA MET A 101 9.89 19.30 -14.86
C MET A 101 11.37 19.22 -14.42
N LYS A 102 12.24 19.12 -15.43
CA LYS A 102 13.56 19.76 -15.53
C LYS A 102 14.51 19.70 -14.33
N TYR A 103 14.86 18.50 -13.87
CA TYR A 103 16.15 18.24 -13.23
C TYR A 103 17.02 17.34 -14.11
N SER A 104 17.17 17.72 -15.37
CA SER A 104 18.20 17.17 -16.26
C SER A 104 19.33 18.19 -16.29
N LYS A 105 20.43 17.88 -15.59
CA LYS A 105 21.67 18.67 -15.40
C LYS A 105 21.61 19.74 -14.32
N LEU A 106 21.76 19.32 -13.07
CA LEU A 106 22.58 20.08 -12.12
C LEU A 106 23.70 19.14 -11.66
N ASP A 107 24.87 19.31 -12.27
CA ASP A 107 26.14 19.03 -11.60
C ASP A 107 26.29 20.09 -10.51
N ALA A 108 25.53 19.95 -9.42
CA ALA A 108 25.75 20.78 -8.24
C ALA A 108 27.11 20.38 -7.65
N PRO A 109 27.95 21.35 -7.22
CA PRO A 109 29.17 21.01 -6.50
C PRO A 109 28.77 20.23 -5.25
N GLU A 110 29.38 19.06 -5.06
CA GLU A 110 29.25 18.25 -3.84
C GLU A 110 29.39 19.17 -2.62
N ASP A 111 28.43 19.09 -1.71
CA ASP A 111 28.43 19.89 -0.49
C ASP A 111 29.71 19.58 0.30
N PRO A 112 30.61 20.55 0.56
CA PRO A 112 31.87 20.31 1.27
C PRO A 112 31.67 19.88 2.74
N LEU A 113 30.43 19.88 3.24
CA LEU A 113 30.04 19.35 4.55
C LEU A 113 29.29 18.02 4.46
N ALA A 114 29.14 17.42 3.27
CA ALA A 114 28.57 16.09 3.14
C ALA A 114 29.53 15.07 3.76
N GLU A 115 29.09 14.43 4.85
CA GLU A 115 29.74 13.24 5.37
C GLU A 115 29.53 12.08 4.37
N ASP A 116 30.53 11.20 4.26
CA ASP A 116 30.41 9.98 3.46
C ASP A 116 29.15 9.20 3.90
N PRO A 117 28.38 8.60 2.96
CA PRO A 117 27.20 7.84 3.32
C PRO A 117 27.52 6.79 4.39
N ILE A 118 26.91 6.94 5.57
CA ILE A 118 27.10 6.02 6.68
C ILE A 118 26.58 4.64 6.25
N GLU A 119 27.50 3.69 6.15
CA GLU A 119 27.20 2.31 5.79
C GLU A 119 26.50 1.59 6.96
N GLY A 120 25.21 1.27 6.78
CA GLY A 120 24.50 0.29 7.61
C GLY A 120 23.78 0.80 8.88
N GLY A 121 22.45 0.89 8.80
CA GLY A 121 21.48 1.03 9.90
C GLY A 121 20.06 0.68 9.41
N PRO A 122 19.06 0.35 10.27
CA PRO A 122 18.12 -0.78 10.15
C PRO A 122 17.08 -0.68 9.03
N LYS A 123 17.54 -0.66 7.77
CA LYS A 123 16.79 -0.96 6.54
C LYS A 123 17.60 -1.80 5.53
N SER A 124 18.88 -2.04 5.81
CA SER A 124 19.78 -2.91 5.06
C SER A 124 20.18 -4.13 5.88
N SER A 125 19.28 -4.68 6.71
CA SER A 125 19.54 -6.02 7.25
C SER A 125 19.62 -6.96 6.06
N GLU A 126 20.85 -7.20 5.60
CA GLU A 126 21.21 -8.31 4.74
C GLU A 126 20.55 -9.52 5.39
N THR A 127 19.55 -10.06 4.71
CA THR A 127 18.91 -11.27 5.17
C THR A 127 20.00 -12.34 5.14
N PRO A 128 20.14 -13.16 6.19
CA PRO A 128 21.05 -14.29 6.13
C PRO A 128 20.80 -15.04 4.81
N PRO A 129 21.85 -15.53 4.14
CA PRO A 129 21.69 -16.21 2.86
C PRO A 129 20.66 -17.33 3.02
N ASP A 130 19.58 -17.26 2.24
CA ASP A 130 18.43 -18.19 2.27
C ASP A 130 18.79 -19.59 1.72
N ASP A 131 20.05 -19.80 1.31
CA ASP A 131 20.51 -21.00 0.63
C ASP A 131 20.87 -22.11 1.63
N THR A 132 19.88 -22.67 2.31
CA THR A 132 20.06 -23.95 3.01
C THR A 132 20.25 -25.07 1.99
N GLN A 133 21.35 -25.81 2.11
CA GLN A 133 21.60 -26.99 1.29
C GLN A 133 20.69 -28.15 1.69
N SER A 134 20.23 -28.93 0.71
CA SER A 134 19.38 -30.10 0.95
C SER A 134 20.03 -31.15 1.87
N SER A 135 21.36 -31.23 1.92
CA SER A 135 22.10 -32.14 2.81
C SER A 135 21.98 -31.77 4.29
N GLU A 136 21.81 -30.49 4.61
CA GLU A 136 21.73 -29.98 5.99
C GLU A 136 20.28 -29.77 6.46
N PHE A 137 19.31 -30.07 5.60
CA PHE A 137 17.89 -29.77 5.82
C PHE A 137 17.33 -30.31 7.14
N LEU A 138 17.69 -31.54 7.52
CA LEU A 138 17.20 -32.15 8.77
C LEU A 138 17.91 -31.60 10.01
N ASP A 139 19.14 -31.11 9.87
CA ASP A 139 19.95 -30.60 10.98
C ASP A 139 19.56 -29.16 11.34
N GLN A 140 19.12 -28.38 10.35
CA GLN A 140 18.61 -27.02 10.55
C GLN A 140 17.18 -26.99 11.12
N LEU A 141 16.46 -28.11 11.11
CA LEU A 141 15.10 -28.20 11.61
C LEU A 141 15.05 -28.36 13.14
N ASN A 142 14.46 -27.37 13.81
CA ASN A 142 14.20 -27.45 15.25
C ASN A 142 12.97 -28.35 15.53
N VAL A 143 13.22 -29.62 15.85
CA VAL A 143 12.19 -30.60 16.22
C VAL A 143 12.08 -30.68 17.74
N ASN A 144 10.85 -30.64 18.27
CA ASN A 144 10.60 -30.71 19.71
C ASN A 144 11.28 -31.95 20.35
N PRO A 145 12.14 -31.78 21.38
CA PRO A 145 12.87 -32.88 22.03
C PRO A 145 11.96 -33.86 22.79
N GLU A 146 10.72 -33.49 23.11
CA GLU A 146 9.77 -34.37 23.82
C GLU A 146 9.12 -35.44 22.92
N LEU A 147 9.36 -35.39 21.61
CA LEU A 147 8.82 -36.37 20.68
C LEU A 147 9.49 -37.74 20.86
N SER A 148 8.68 -38.79 20.90
CA SER A 148 9.19 -40.17 20.89
C SER A 148 10.00 -40.44 19.60
N GLU A 149 10.97 -41.35 19.67
CA GLU A 149 11.79 -41.72 18.50
C GLU A 149 10.94 -42.16 17.31
N LYS A 150 9.83 -42.87 17.58
CA LYS A 150 8.88 -43.30 16.55
C LYS A 150 8.20 -42.11 15.85
N GLN A 151 7.79 -41.08 16.60
CA GLN A 151 7.19 -39.88 16.05
C GLN A 151 8.21 -39.07 15.26
N LYS A 152 9.44 -38.93 15.78
CA LYS A 152 10.53 -38.23 15.10
C LYS A 152 10.86 -38.88 13.75
N ASN A 153 10.95 -40.20 13.71
CA ASN A 153 11.19 -40.95 12.47
C ASN A 153 10.05 -40.79 11.46
N THR A 154 8.80 -40.74 11.94
CA THR A 154 7.63 -40.50 11.09
C THR A 154 7.63 -39.08 10.53
N LEU A 155 8.01 -38.08 11.33
CA LEU A 155 8.11 -36.70 10.87
C LEU A 155 9.22 -36.54 9.82
N ASN A 156 10.40 -37.09 10.10
CA ASN A 156 11.53 -37.03 9.17
C ASN A 156 11.21 -37.70 7.82
N SER A 157 10.48 -38.81 7.83
CA SER A 157 10.10 -39.47 6.57
C SER A 157 9.15 -38.62 5.73
N VAL A 158 8.19 -37.93 6.35
CA VAL A 158 7.31 -36.98 5.64
C VAL A 158 8.10 -35.80 5.08
N LEU A 159 9.03 -35.25 5.86
CA LEU A 159 9.86 -34.12 5.46
C LEU A 159 10.75 -34.48 4.26
N VAL A 160 11.44 -35.62 4.30
CA VAL A 160 12.25 -36.12 3.18
C VAL A 160 11.40 -36.38 1.94
N GLN A 161 10.19 -36.92 2.10
CA GLN A 161 9.28 -37.15 0.98
C GLN A 161 8.79 -35.84 0.33
N ARG A 162 8.80 -34.73 1.08
CA ARG A 162 8.30 -33.42 0.64
C ARG A 162 9.39 -32.37 0.50
N VAL A 163 10.65 -32.79 0.30
CA VAL A 163 11.81 -31.89 0.09
C VAL A 163 11.57 -30.87 -1.03
N GLU A 164 10.79 -31.24 -2.06
CA GLU A 164 10.44 -30.36 -3.17
C GLU A 164 9.59 -29.14 -2.78
N ALA A 165 8.89 -29.20 -1.64
CA ALA A 165 8.05 -28.10 -1.15
C ALA A 165 8.86 -26.98 -0.47
N PHE A 166 10.13 -27.22 -0.16
CA PHE A 166 11.01 -26.26 0.50
C PHE A 166 11.94 -25.59 -0.53
N GLY A 167 12.29 -24.33 -0.29
CA GLY A 167 13.20 -23.53 -1.14
C GLY A 167 14.68 -23.86 -0.91
N LEU A 168 15.04 -25.15 -0.92
CA LEU A 168 16.42 -25.60 -0.71
C LEU A 168 17.26 -25.42 -1.98
N ASP A 169 18.58 -25.32 -1.81
CA ASP A 169 19.56 -25.20 -2.91
C ASP A 169 19.29 -24.03 -3.86
N GLY A 170 18.75 -22.91 -3.34
CA GLY A 170 18.39 -21.74 -4.15
C GLY A 170 17.24 -21.98 -5.13
N ARG A 171 16.47 -23.07 -4.96
CA ARG A 171 15.38 -23.43 -5.87
C ARG A 171 14.19 -22.50 -5.68
N LEU A 172 13.91 -21.70 -6.70
CA LEU A 172 12.67 -20.91 -6.79
C LEU A 172 11.51 -21.80 -7.27
N GLY A 173 10.34 -21.64 -6.66
CA GLY A 173 9.14 -22.38 -7.05
C GLY A 173 8.76 -22.14 -8.52
N SER A 174 8.46 -23.22 -9.25
CA SER A 174 7.99 -23.14 -10.63
C SER A 174 6.55 -23.64 -10.71
N TYR A 175 5.66 -22.82 -11.26
CA TYR A 175 4.28 -23.19 -11.54
C TYR A 175 4.07 -23.21 -13.06
N PRO A 176 3.67 -24.36 -13.67
CA PRO A 176 3.56 -24.49 -15.13
C PRO A 176 2.35 -23.76 -15.74
N GLY A 177 1.65 -22.92 -14.97
CA GLY A 177 0.53 -22.14 -15.46
C GLY A 177 0.98 -20.91 -16.23
N LYS A 178 0.40 -20.69 -17.41
CA LYS A 178 0.47 -19.41 -18.10
C LYS A 178 -0.70 -18.56 -17.64
N VAL A 179 -0.42 -17.35 -17.15
CA VAL A 179 -1.45 -16.38 -16.77
C VAL A 179 -1.58 -15.37 -17.90
N GLU A 180 -2.78 -15.25 -18.45
CA GLU A 180 -3.11 -14.18 -19.40
C GLU A 180 -3.61 -12.96 -18.62
N ILE A 181 -2.93 -11.83 -18.78
CA ILE A 181 -3.30 -10.58 -18.12
C ILE A 181 -4.26 -9.81 -19.04
N THR A 182 -5.55 -9.87 -18.76
CA THR A 182 -6.56 -9.12 -19.50
C THR A 182 -6.46 -7.63 -19.20
N THR A 183 -6.27 -6.82 -20.24
CA THR A 183 -6.26 -5.36 -20.15
C THR A 183 -7.64 -4.79 -20.44
N LEU A 184 -7.88 -3.53 -20.06
CA LEU A 184 -9.09 -2.82 -20.48
C LEU A 184 -9.10 -2.68 -22.02
N PRO A 185 -10.26 -2.75 -22.70
CA PRO A 185 -10.34 -2.77 -24.17
C PRO A 185 -9.59 -1.63 -24.89
N ASP A 186 -9.51 -0.45 -24.26
CA ASP A 186 -8.85 0.75 -24.82
C ASP A 186 -7.49 1.06 -24.14
N ALA A 187 -6.94 0.12 -23.37
CA ALA A 187 -5.66 0.31 -22.70
C ALA A 187 -4.52 0.44 -23.72
N LYS A 188 -3.73 1.51 -23.57
CA LYS A 188 -2.53 1.73 -24.40
C LYS A 188 -1.28 1.34 -23.60
N PRO A 189 -0.26 0.74 -24.24
CA PRO A 189 1.02 0.51 -23.60
C PRO A 189 1.62 1.82 -23.06
N VAL A 190 2.13 1.76 -21.83
CA VAL A 190 2.77 2.90 -21.18
C VAL A 190 4.28 2.65 -21.15
N SER A 191 5.05 3.60 -21.67
CA SER A 191 6.51 3.57 -21.62
C SER A 191 6.99 4.77 -20.82
N LEU A 192 7.43 4.52 -19.58
CA LEU A 192 8.02 5.53 -18.70
C LEU A 192 9.55 5.38 -18.68
N PRO A 193 10.32 6.49 -18.66
CA PRO A 193 11.74 6.39 -18.42
C PRO A 193 12.01 5.83 -17.02
N PRO A 194 13.09 5.05 -16.81
CA PRO A 194 13.50 4.62 -15.49
C PRO A 194 13.68 5.83 -14.55
N PHE A 195 13.31 5.68 -13.28
CA PHE A 195 13.54 6.73 -12.30
C PHE A 195 15.04 6.98 -12.11
N PRO A 196 15.47 8.25 -11.97
CA PRO A 196 16.87 8.55 -11.69
C PRO A 196 17.26 7.87 -10.37
N SER A 197 18.33 7.10 -10.43
CA SER A 197 18.89 6.39 -9.27
C SER A 197 20.36 6.78 -9.14
N SER A 198 20.82 7.01 -7.91
CA SER A 198 22.23 7.29 -7.63
C SER A 198 23.11 6.12 -8.10
N PRO A 199 24.40 6.34 -8.38
CA PRO A 199 25.34 5.25 -8.70
C PRO A 199 25.28 4.10 -7.68
N ALA A 200 25.40 4.42 -6.38
CA ALA A 200 25.31 3.41 -5.31
C ALA A 200 23.99 2.64 -5.29
N LYS A 201 22.85 3.31 -5.54
CA LYS A 201 21.55 2.65 -5.60
C LYS A 201 21.41 1.73 -6.82
N ARG A 202 22.10 2.04 -7.92
CA ARG A 202 22.12 1.18 -9.13
C ARG A 202 22.96 -0.07 -8.96
N GLU A 203 23.90 -0.10 -8.01
CA GLU A 203 24.68 -1.32 -7.71
C GLU A 203 23.86 -2.34 -6.91
N ALA A 204 22.78 -1.91 -6.25
CA ALA A 204 21.93 -2.73 -5.40
C ALA A 204 20.55 -3.08 -6.00
N ILE A 205 20.23 -2.64 -7.23
CA ILE A 205 18.98 -2.93 -7.96
C ILE A 205 19.31 -3.80 -9.16
#